data_AF-A0A347AK14-F1
#
_entry.id   AF-A0A347AK14-F1
#
_cell.length_a   1.000
_cell.length_b   1.000
_cell.length_c   1.000
_cell.angle_alpha   90.00
_cell.angle_beta   90.00
_cell.angle_gamma   90.00
#
_symmetry.space_group_name_H-M   'P 1'
#
loop_
_entity.id
_entity.type
_entity.pdbx_description
1 polymer ?
#
loop_
_entity_poly.entity_id
_entity_poly.type
_entity_poly.pdbx_seq_one_letter_code
_entity_poly.pdbx_strand_id
1 'polypeptide(L)'
;MHDMSPHHPRYQSLLLRDKMAKAYQEGILADTALIAHGRGEAFDYILGEKTNLPALNSIKAASAALLLAENPVLSVNGNTAVLTADEMVKLAQILPAKVEINLFYRTPQRVMKVEEVLKKAGTTEILGKEGDDYLPLNGLEGPRSRAHPEGVHRADVILVPLEDGDRAEALVALGKTVITIDLNPLSRTAQTSSITIVDNVVRAIPLIIEEISKLRGCRIDELEAIVHEFDNQRNIDSSLQLIAQYLEKDGK
;
A
#
# COMPACT_ATOMS: atom_id res chain seq x y z
N MET A 1 -24.98 -4.79 -11.17
CA MET A 1 -25.38 -3.90 -10.07
C MET A 1 -25.74 -2.55 -10.66
N HIS A 2 -27.01 -2.35 -11.04
CA HIS A 2 -27.52 -1.04 -11.48
C HIS A 2 -28.62 -0.66 -10.49
N ASP A 3 -28.60 0.60 -10.04
CA ASP A 3 -29.33 1.19 -8.90
C ASP A 3 -28.77 0.89 -7.50
N MET A 4 -27.67 1.55 -7.15
CA MET A 4 -27.28 1.74 -5.74
C MET A 4 -27.37 3.22 -5.39
N SER A 5 -28.21 3.56 -4.41
CA SER A 5 -28.34 4.93 -3.92
C SER A 5 -27.01 5.41 -3.32
N PRO A 6 -26.52 6.61 -3.67
CA PRO A 6 -25.36 7.23 -3.01
C PRO A 6 -25.53 7.42 -1.50
N HIS A 7 -26.77 7.40 -1.00
CA HIS A 7 -27.09 7.49 0.42
C HIS A 7 -27.09 6.14 1.15
N HIS A 8 -26.81 5.03 0.44
CA HIS A 8 -26.68 3.74 1.09
C HIS A 8 -25.48 3.77 2.06
N PRO A 9 -25.64 3.32 3.33
CA PRO A 9 -24.59 3.42 4.34
C PRO A 9 -23.28 2.72 3.93
N ARG A 10 -23.38 1.72 3.05
CA ARG A 10 -22.24 0.98 2.50
C ARG A 10 -21.96 1.24 1.02
N TYR A 11 -22.39 2.38 0.50
CA TYR A 11 -22.23 2.70 -0.93
C TYR A 11 -20.77 2.53 -1.39
N GLN A 12 -19.81 3.07 -0.62
CA GLN A 12 -18.39 2.97 -0.94
C GLN A 12 -17.87 1.53 -0.97
N SER A 13 -18.13 0.72 0.07
CA SER A 13 -17.76 -0.71 0.09
C SER A 13 -18.32 -1.46 -1.13
N LEU A 14 -19.59 -1.23 -1.49
CA LEU A 14 -20.21 -1.91 -2.64
C LEU A 14 -19.61 -1.48 -3.99
N LEU A 15 -19.29 -0.19 -4.16
CA LEU A 15 -18.60 0.30 -5.35
C LEU A 15 -17.22 -0.35 -5.52
N LEU A 16 -16.43 -0.44 -4.43
CA LEU A 16 -15.12 -1.07 -4.47
C LEU A 16 -15.22 -2.55 -4.83
N ARG A 17 -16.21 -3.28 -4.29
CA ARG A 17 -16.47 -4.68 -4.67
C ARG A 17 -16.77 -4.84 -6.15
N ASP A 18 -17.64 -3.99 -6.71
CA ASP A 18 -17.97 -4.04 -8.14
C ASP A 18 -16.74 -3.72 -9.01
N LYS A 19 -15.93 -2.72 -8.61
CA LYS A 19 -14.66 -2.39 -9.26
C LYS A 19 -13.69 -3.58 -9.27
N MET A 20 -13.53 -4.24 -8.13
CA MET A 20 -12.66 -5.43 -7.99
C MET A 20 -13.19 -6.61 -8.82
N ALA A 21 -14.51 -6.86 -8.79
CA ALA A 21 -15.10 -7.95 -9.57
C ALA A 21 -14.93 -7.76 -11.09
N LYS A 22 -15.15 -6.54 -11.59
CA LYS A 22 -14.91 -6.20 -13.00
C LYS A 22 -13.44 -6.35 -13.39
N ALA A 23 -12.53 -5.81 -12.57
CA ALA A 23 -11.09 -5.93 -12.84
C ALA A 23 -10.59 -7.39 -12.83
N TYR A 24 -11.20 -8.25 -12.03
CA TYR A 24 -10.96 -9.70 -12.08
C TYR A 24 -11.45 -10.31 -13.38
N GLN A 25 -12.68 -10.00 -13.83
CA GLN A 25 -13.20 -10.46 -15.13
C GLN A 25 -12.36 -9.97 -16.31
N GLU A 26 -11.81 -8.77 -16.20
CA GLU A 26 -10.87 -8.19 -17.16
C GLU A 26 -9.47 -8.79 -17.06
N GLY A 27 -9.19 -9.68 -16.10
CA GLY A 27 -7.93 -10.40 -15.92
C GLY A 27 -6.76 -9.54 -15.43
N ILE A 28 -7.02 -8.40 -14.79
CA ILE A 28 -6.01 -7.56 -14.12
C ILE A 28 -5.58 -8.25 -12.80
N LEU A 29 -6.57 -8.80 -12.09
CA LEU A 29 -6.42 -9.40 -10.77
C LEU A 29 -6.18 -10.92 -10.84
N ALA A 30 -5.52 -11.46 -9.81
CA ALA A 30 -5.51 -12.91 -9.57
C ALA A 30 -6.85 -13.37 -8.98
N ASP A 31 -7.13 -14.67 -9.04
CA ASP A 31 -8.27 -15.31 -8.36
C ASP A 31 -8.31 -15.02 -6.84
N THR A 32 -7.14 -15.03 -6.20
CA THR A 32 -6.97 -14.74 -4.77
C THR A 32 -7.14 -13.27 -4.41
N ALA A 33 -7.17 -12.35 -5.39
CA ALA A 33 -7.27 -10.91 -5.14
C ALA A 33 -8.59 -10.51 -4.48
N LEU A 34 -9.69 -11.14 -4.88
CA LEU A 34 -11.02 -10.89 -4.31
C LEU A 34 -11.10 -11.40 -2.87
N ILE A 35 -10.43 -12.51 -2.57
CA ILE A 35 -10.32 -13.07 -1.21
C ILE A 35 -9.51 -12.11 -0.33
N ALA A 36 -8.38 -11.60 -0.83
CA ALA A 36 -7.58 -10.62 -0.12
C ALA A 36 -8.36 -9.32 0.14
N HIS A 37 -9.17 -8.87 -0.82
CA HIS A 37 -10.06 -7.73 -0.64
C HIS A 37 -11.09 -7.97 0.47
N GLY A 38 -11.80 -9.10 0.43
CA GLY A 38 -12.80 -9.45 1.45
C GLY A 38 -12.21 -9.59 2.86
N ARG A 39 -10.98 -10.09 2.98
CA ARG A 39 -10.24 -10.07 4.25
C ARG A 39 -10.03 -8.64 4.76
N GLY A 40 -9.58 -7.75 3.89
CA GLY A 40 -9.42 -6.33 4.22
C GLY A 40 -10.73 -5.72 4.68
N GLU A 41 -11.82 -5.92 3.93
CA GLU A 41 -13.15 -5.42 4.31
C GLU A 41 -13.56 -5.88 5.71
N ALA A 42 -13.34 -7.14 6.08
CA ALA A 42 -13.67 -7.64 7.41
C ALA A 42 -12.97 -6.85 8.54
N PHE A 43 -11.69 -6.51 8.38
CA PHE A 43 -10.99 -5.64 9.32
C PHE A 43 -11.48 -4.19 9.24
N ASP A 44 -11.81 -3.70 8.05
CA ASP A 44 -12.35 -2.34 7.88
C ASP A 44 -13.67 -2.15 8.64
N TYR A 45 -14.56 -3.16 8.64
CA TYR A 45 -15.77 -3.16 9.46
C TYR A 45 -15.45 -2.98 10.94
N ILE A 46 -14.52 -3.78 11.47
CA ILE A 46 -14.12 -3.74 12.89
C ILE A 46 -13.48 -2.38 13.25
N LEU A 47 -12.73 -1.80 12.32
CA LEU A 47 -12.08 -0.50 12.49
C LEU A 47 -13.03 0.69 12.25
N GLY A 48 -14.29 0.40 11.88
CA GLY A 48 -15.36 1.39 11.71
C GLY A 48 -15.33 2.15 10.38
N GLU A 49 -14.71 1.56 9.34
CA GLU A 49 -14.67 2.09 7.96
C GLU A 49 -14.17 3.54 7.85
N LYS A 50 -13.22 3.91 8.72
CA LYS A 50 -12.65 5.26 8.83
C LYS A 50 -11.16 5.21 9.11
N THR A 51 -10.47 6.30 8.82
CA THR A 51 -9.09 6.48 9.24
C THR A 51 -9.03 6.81 10.73
N ASN A 52 -8.39 5.95 11.51
CA ASN A 52 -8.25 6.11 12.96
C ASN A 52 -6.95 6.84 13.34
N LEU A 53 -6.84 7.30 14.59
CA LEU A 53 -5.66 8.04 15.07
C LEU A 53 -4.33 7.27 14.87
N PRO A 54 -4.21 5.96 15.16
CA PRO A 54 -2.99 5.21 14.87
C PRO A 54 -2.62 5.22 13.38
N ALA A 55 -3.61 5.18 12.49
CA ALA A 55 -3.36 5.28 11.05
C ALA A 55 -2.84 6.67 10.65
N LEU A 56 -3.41 7.74 11.21
CA LEU A 56 -2.93 9.11 10.98
C LEU A 56 -1.48 9.30 11.45
N ASN A 57 -1.11 8.71 12.60
CA ASN A 57 0.27 8.73 13.09
C ASN A 57 1.23 8.04 12.12
N SER A 58 0.87 6.84 11.63
CA SER A 58 1.67 6.13 10.62
C SER A 58 1.75 6.89 9.30
N ILE A 59 0.65 7.53 8.87
CA ILE A 59 0.63 8.33 7.63
C ILE A 59 1.61 9.50 7.74
N LYS A 60 1.67 10.18 8.89
CA LYS A 60 2.65 11.24 9.15
C LYS A 60 4.09 10.71 9.09
N ALA A 61 4.38 9.60 9.78
CA ALA A 61 5.71 8.99 9.76
C ALA A 61 6.12 8.51 8.35
N ALA A 62 5.21 7.85 7.64
CA ALA A 62 5.41 7.41 6.26
C ALA A 62 5.69 8.59 5.32
N SER A 63 4.95 9.68 5.47
CA SER A 63 5.10 10.88 4.65
C SER A 63 6.45 11.56 4.87
N ALA A 64 6.91 11.64 6.13
CA ALA A 64 8.24 12.13 6.46
C ALA A 64 9.34 11.22 5.89
N ALA A 65 9.21 9.90 6.04
CA ALA A 65 10.16 8.93 5.48
C ALA A 65 10.26 9.03 3.95
N LEU A 66 9.13 9.17 3.26
CA LEU A 66 9.09 9.34 1.80
C LEU A 66 9.72 10.66 1.34
N LEU A 67 9.59 11.74 2.13
CA LEU A 67 10.21 13.04 1.84
C LEU A 67 11.73 13.04 2.07
N LEU A 68 12.21 12.23 3.02
CA LEU A 68 13.64 12.07 3.31
C LEU A 68 14.37 11.10 2.36
N ALA A 69 13.61 10.27 1.64
CA ALA A 69 14.17 9.22 0.79
C ALA A 69 15.00 9.77 -0.38
N GLU A 70 16.15 9.16 -0.64
CA GLU A 70 16.99 9.42 -1.81
C GLU A 70 16.47 8.70 -3.06
N ASN A 71 15.99 7.46 -2.91
CA ASN A 71 15.47 6.62 -3.99
C ASN A 71 14.11 5.99 -3.62
N PRO A 72 13.06 6.80 -3.37
CA PRO A 72 11.76 6.26 -3.00
C PRO A 72 11.13 5.45 -4.14
N VAL A 73 10.52 4.32 -3.81
CA VAL A 73 9.78 3.49 -4.77
C VAL A 73 8.35 3.21 -4.31
N LEU A 74 7.41 3.40 -5.23
CA LEU A 74 6.00 3.08 -5.06
C LEU A 74 5.73 1.73 -5.75
N SER A 75 5.63 0.66 -4.96
CA SER A 75 5.33 -0.68 -5.46
C SER A 75 3.84 -0.81 -5.73
N VAL A 76 3.48 -1.28 -6.94
CA VAL A 76 2.09 -1.43 -7.37
C VAL A 76 1.81 -2.88 -7.73
N ASN A 77 0.92 -3.50 -6.96
CA ASN A 77 0.30 -4.78 -7.31
C ASN A 77 -1.07 -4.58 -8.00
N GLY A 78 -1.69 -5.69 -8.41
CA GLY A 78 -2.99 -5.65 -9.10
C GLY A 78 -4.09 -4.96 -8.28
N ASN A 79 -4.20 -5.24 -6.98
CA ASN A 79 -5.22 -4.62 -6.13
C ASN A 79 -4.99 -3.11 -6.01
N THR A 80 -3.74 -2.69 -5.82
CA THR A 80 -3.34 -1.29 -5.72
C THR A 80 -3.61 -0.56 -7.03
N ALA A 81 -3.27 -1.15 -8.18
CA ALA A 81 -3.55 -0.57 -9.49
C ALA A 81 -5.06 -0.37 -9.71
N VAL A 82 -5.88 -1.36 -9.35
CA VAL A 82 -7.33 -1.26 -9.52
C VAL A 82 -7.93 -0.23 -8.57
N LEU A 83 -7.47 -0.18 -7.32
CA LEU A 83 -8.11 0.63 -6.30
C LEU A 83 -7.65 2.09 -6.33
N THR A 84 -6.35 2.34 -6.53
CA THR A 84 -5.71 3.64 -6.27
C THR A 84 -4.67 4.05 -7.32
N ALA A 85 -4.81 3.65 -8.60
CA ALA A 85 -3.83 4.02 -9.62
C ALA A 85 -3.66 5.54 -9.78
N ASP A 86 -4.75 6.30 -9.82
CA ASP A 86 -4.71 7.76 -9.98
C ASP A 86 -3.95 8.42 -8.82
N GLU A 87 -4.22 7.98 -7.59
CA GLU A 87 -3.55 8.48 -6.39
C GLU A 87 -2.07 8.05 -6.35
N MET A 88 -1.73 6.82 -6.74
CA MET A 88 -0.34 6.36 -6.80
C MET A 88 0.47 7.14 -7.84
N VAL A 89 -0.13 7.44 -9.01
CA VAL A 89 0.51 8.30 -10.02
C VAL A 89 0.67 9.72 -9.49
N LYS A 90 -0.35 10.28 -8.85
CA LYS A 90 -0.26 11.61 -8.21
C LYS A 90 0.82 11.65 -7.13
N LEU A 91 0.96 10.58 -6.33
CA LEU A 91 2.00 10.45 -5.32
C LEU A 91 3.40 10.41 -5.97
N ALA A 92 3.55 9.67 -7.08
CA ALA A 92 4.79 9.63 -7.86
C ALA A 92 5.16 10.96 -8.53
N GLN A 93 4.18 11.83 -8.79
CA GLN A 93 4.43 13.16 -9.38
C GLN A 93 4.90 14.19 -8.34
N ILE A 94 4.51 14.02 -7.08
CA ILE A 94 4.87 14.96 -6.00
C ILE A 94 6.14 14.56 -5.25
N LEU A 95 6.59 13.32 -5.40
CA LEU A 95 7.85 12.78 -4.88
C LEU A 95 8.80 12.47 -6.04
N PRO A 96 10.12 12.40 -5.82
CA PRO A 96 11.05 11.84 -6.82
C PRO A 96 10.96 10.30 -6.87
N ALA A 97 9.74 9.74 -6.77
CA ALA A 97 9.51 8.33 -6.58
C ALA A 97 9.22 7.60 -7.89
N LYS A 98 9.81 6.42 -8.06
CA LYS A 98 9.55 5.57 -9.22
C LYS A 98 8.37 4.64 -8.93
N VAL A 99 7.56 4.36 -9.95
CA VAL A 99 6.47 3.37 -9.86
C VAL A 99 6.98 2.03 -10.40
N GLU A 100 6.92 0.98 -9.58
CA GLU A 100 7.34 -0.37 -9.98
C GLU A 100 6.19 -1.37 -9.87
N ILE A 101 5.92 -2.10 -10.96
CA ILE A 101 4.96 -3.20 -10.95
C ILE A 101 5.55 -4.38 -10.20
N ASN A 102 4.89 -4.76 -9.11
CA ASN A 102 5.20 -5.96 -8.35
C ASN A 102 3.96 -6.87 -8.25
N LEU A 103 4.07 -8.11 -8.74
CA LEU A 103 2.98 -9.08 -8.71
C LEU A 103 3.44 -10.41 -8.10
N PHE A 104 2.69 -10.90 -7.13
CA PHE A 104 2.90 -12.24 -6.56
C PHE A 104 2.70 -13.34 -7.63
N TYR A 105 1.50 -13.41 -8.22
CA TYR A 105 1.19 -14.31 -9.34
C TYR A 105 1.48 -13.62 -10.68
N ARG A 106 2.77 -13.36 -10.94
CA ARG A 106 3.21 -12.64 -12.14
C ARG A 106 2.96 -13.46 -13.41
N THR A 107 2.27 -12.87 -14.38
CA THR A 107 2.20 -13.37 -15.77
C THR A 107 2.37 -12.19 -16.74
N PRO A 108 2.90 -12.42 -17.95
CA PRO A 108 3.07 -11.36 -18.95
C PRO A 108 1.78 -10.56 -19.19
N GLN A 109 0.65 -11.25 -19.28
CA GLN A 109 -0.66 -10.65 -19.52
C GLN A 109 -1.10 -9.74 -18.37
N ARG A 110 -0.87 -10.14 -17.12
CA ARG A 110 -1.22 -9.33 -15.95
C ARG A 110 -0.32 -8.10 -15.82
N VAL A 111 0.96 -8.25 -16.10
CA VAL A 111 1.92 -7.12 -16.10
C VAL A 111 1.47 -6.07 -17.11
N MET A 112 1.17 -6.48 -18.36
CA MET A 112 0.67 -5.56 -19.39
C MET A 112 -0.62 -4.86 -18.97
N LYS A 113 -1.58 -5.58 -18.36
CA LYS A 113 -2.84 -4.99 -17.90
C LYS A 113 -2.65 -3.98 -16.76
N VAL A 114 -1.78 -4.27 -15.79
CA VAL A 114 -1.45 -3.32 -14.72
C VAL A 114 -0.72 -2.10 -15.30
N GLU A 115 0.19 -2.31 -16.25
CA GLU A 115 0.86 -1.23 -16.96
C GLU A 115 -0.14 -0.33 -17.70
N GLU A 116 -1.12 -0.90 -18.39
CA GLU A 116 -2.19 -0.13 -19.06
C GLU A 116 -3.04 0.69 -18.08
N VAL A 117 -3.38 0.13 -16.91
CA VAL A 117 -4.11 0.86 -15.86
C VAL A 117 -3.29 2.06 -15.37
N LEU A 118 -1.99 1.87 -15.11
CA LEU A 118 -1.08 2.93 -14.68
C LEU A 118 -0.89 4.01 -15.76
N LYS A 119 -0.74 3.61 -17.04
CA LYS A 119 -0.65 4.54 -18.17
C LYS A 119 -1.91 5.38 -18.31
N LYS A 120 -3.10 4.78 -18.15
CA LYS A 120 -4.39 5.49 -18.17
C LYS A 120 -4.51 6.50 -17.02
N ALA A 121 -3.94 6.19 -15.85
CA ALA A 121 -3.84 7.09 -14.71
C ALA A 121 -2.80 8.22 -14.91
N GLY A 122 -1.98 8.16 -15.97
CA GLY A 122 -1.12 9.27 -16.41
C GLY A 122 0.36 9.13 -16.10
N THR A 123 0.85 7.96 -15.67
CA THR A 123 2.31 7.72 -15.58
C THR A 123 2.88 7.15 -16.87
N THR A 124 4.03 7.68 -17.31
CA THR A 124 4.78 7.18 -18.47
C THR A 124 6.00 6.36 -18.08
N GLU A 125 6.52 6.55 -16.88
CA GLU A 125 7.71 5.86 -16.37
C GLU A 125 7.28 4.79 -15.37
N ILE A 126 7.16 3.57 -15.88
CA ILE A 126 6.78 2.39 -15.12
C ILE A 126 7.92 1.38 -15.21
N LEU A 127 8.39 0.93 -14.05
CA LEU A 127 9.37 -0.15 -13.90
C LEU A 127 8.67 -1.50 -13.67
N GLY A 128 9.41 -2.59 -13.84
CA GLY A 128 8.92 -3.94 -13.56
C GLY A 128 8.02 -4.49 -14.67
N LYS A 129 8.10 -3.93 -15.88
CA LYS A 129 7.40 -4.41 -17.07
C LYS A 129 8.00 -5.76 -17.51
N GLU A 130 7.35 -6.41 -18.48
CA GLU A 130 7.78 -7.75 -18.90
C GLU A 130 9.13 -7.76 -19.63
N GLY A 131 9.44 -6.69 -20.37
CA GLY A 131 10.71 -6.54 -21.08
C GLY A 131 11.83 -5.90 -20.26
N ASP A 132 11.58 -5.58 -18.99
CA ASP A 132 12.60 -4.95 -18.15
C ASP A 132 13.58 -5.99 -17.59
N ASP A 133 14.83 -5.57 -17.42
CA ASP A 133 15.82 -6.32 -16.65
C ASP A 133 15.40 -6.44 -15.18
N TYR A 134 15.86 -7.49 -14.52
CA TYR A 134 15.58 -7.71 -13.10
C TYR A 134 16.80 -8.26 -12.36
N LEU A 135 16.89 -7.90 -11.09
CA LEU A 135 17.81 -8.49 -10.13
C LEU A 135 17.00 -9.20 -9.04
N PRO A 136 17.44 -10.37 -8.57
CA PRO A 136 16.79 -11.04 -7.46
C PRO A 136 17.11 -10.34 -6.14
N LEU A 137 16.09 -10.15 -5.30
CA LEU A 137 16.24 -9.77 -3.91
C LEU A 137 16.72 -11.00 -3.12
N ASN A 138 17.82 -10.84 -2.39
CA ASN A 138 18.33 -11.89 -1.51
C ASN A 138 17.29 -12.24 -0.44
N GLY A 139 17.18 -13.53 -0.08
CA GLY A 139 16.20 -14.02 0.89
C GLY A 139 14.83 -14.38 0.32
N LEU A 140 14.62 -14.20 -0.99
CA LEU A 140 13.41 -14.62 -1.70
C LEU A 140 13.75 -15.54 -2.88
N GLU A 141 12.83 -16.45 -3.18
CA GLU A 141 12.93 -17.35 -4.32
C GLU A 141 11.82 -17.11 -5.35
N GLY A 142 12.11 -17.52 -6.59
CA GLY A 142 11.14 -17.52 -7.68
C GLY A 142 10.70 -16.11 -8.13
N PRO A 143 9.51 -15.98 -8.73
CA PRO A 143 9.03 -14.72 -9.29
C PRO A 143 8.92 -13.58 -8.27
N ARG A 144 8.78 -13.90 -6.97
CA ARG A 144 8.63 -12.93 -5.88
C ARG A 144 9.91 -12.18 -5.54
N SER A 145 11.08 -12.75 -5.88
CA SER A 145 12.37 -12.10 -5.66
C SER A 145 12.69 -11.05 -6.71
N ARG A 146 11.96 -10.98 -7.83
CA ARG A 146 12.25 -10.05 -8.91
C ARG A 146 12.04 -8.60 -8.46
N ALA A 147 13.07 -7.78 -8.67
CA ALA A 147 13.05 -6.33 -8.51
C ALA A 147 13.77 -5.65 -9.68
N HIS A 148 13.29 -4.48 -10.09
CA HIS A 148 13.97 -3.70 -11.13
C HIS A 148 15.31 -3.15 -10.60
N PRO A 149 16.43 -3.21 -11.37
CA PRO A 149 17.74 -2.72 -10.92
C PRO A 149 17.71 -1.25 -10.45
N GLU A 150 16.96 -0.44 -11.19
CA GLU A 150 16.76 0.99 -10.92
C GLU A 150 15.58 1.30 -9.98
N GLY A 151 14.86 0.28 -9.51
CA GLY A 151 13.68 0.43 -8.66
C GLY A 151 13.89 -0.16 -7.27
N VAL A 152 13.04 -1.10 -6.87
CA VAL A 152 13.03 -1.75 -5.53
C VAL A 152 14.42 -2.26 -5.13
N HIS A 153 15.23 -2.71 -6.09
CA HIS A 153 16.59 -3.18 -5.82
C HIS A 153 17.46 -2.08 -5.18
N ARG A 154 17.46 -0.86 -5.73
CA ARG A 154 18.23 0.29 -5.23
C ARG A 154 17.49 1.14 -4.19
N ALA A 155 16.19 0.96 -4.05
CA ALA A 155 15.38 1.78 -3.16
C ALA A 155 15.84 1.73 -1.69
N ASP A 156 15.82 2.88 -1.03
CA ASP A 156 16.03 3.07 0.41
C ASP A 156 14.70 3.09 1.18
N VAL A 157 13.67 3.70 0.60
CA VAL A 157 12.29 3.71 1.13
C VAL A 157 11.33 3.14 0.09
N ILE A 158 10.46 2.21 0.51
CA ILE A 158 9.47 1.59 -0.38
C ILE A 158 8.08 1.65 0.25
N LEU A 159 7.11 2.17 -0.50
CA LEU A 159 5.69 2.00 -0.20
C LEU A 159 5.17 0.72 -0.88
N VAL A 160 4.72 -0.26 -0.08
CA VAL A 160 4.22 -1.57 -0.53
C VAL A 160 2.81 -1.85 0.03
N PRO A 161 1.74 -1.35 -0.60
CA PRO A 161 0.37 -1.62 -0.14
C PRO A 161 -0.04 -3.07 -0.41
N LEU A 162 -0.74 -3.71 0.54
CA LEU A 162 -1.32 -5.05 0.37
C LEU A 162 -0.27 -6.11 -0.04
N GLU A 163 0.88 -6.12 0.63
CA GLU A 163 2.06 -6.93 0.26
C GLU A 163 2.12 -8.30 0.95
N ASP A 164 2.83 -9.24 0.32
CA ASP A 164 3.15 -10.56 0.88
C ASP A 164 4.15 -10.47 2.05
N GLY A 165 3.92 -11.28 3.08
CA GLY A 165 4.70 -11.24 4.32
C GLY A 165 6.17 -11.60 4.12
N ASP A 166 6.46 -12.62 3.30
CA ASP A 166 7.84 -13.05 3.03
C ASP A 166 8.61 -11.93 2.32
N ARG A 167 7.95 -11.22 1.39
CA ARG A 167 8.58 -10.14 0.64
C ARG A 167 8.85 -8.92 1.52
N ALA A 168 7.91 -8.55 2.39
CA ALA A 168 8.14 -7.48 3.36
C ALA A 168 9.33 -7.79 4.28
N GLU A 169 9.41 -9.03 4.78
CA GLU A 169 10.54 -9.49 5.61
C GLU A 169 11.88 -9.41 4.89
N ALA A 170 11.95 -9.88 3.65
CA ALA A 170 13.19 -9.79 2.87
C ALA A 170 13.61 -8.33 2.59
N LEU A 171 12.66 -7.44 2.28
CA LEU A 171 12.96 -6.02 2.06
C LEU A 171 13.50 -5.34 3.32
N VAL A 172 12.90 -5.61 4.48
CA VAL A 172 13.37 -5.10 5.77
C VAL A 172 14.74 -5.69 6.13
N ALA A 173 14.96 -6.98 5.92
CA ALA A 173 16.25 -7.64 6.13
C ALA A 173 17.37 -7.07 5.24
N LEU A 174 17.02 -6.49 4.08
CA LEU A 174 17.94 -5.76 3.20
C LEU A 174 18.19 -4.31 3.64
N GLY A 175 17.72 -3.91 4.82
CA GLY A 175 17.94 -2.58 5.40
C GLY A 175 17.08 -1.48 4.78
N LYS A 176 16.02 -1.85 4.04
CA LYS A 176 15.11 -0.88 3.41
C LYS A 176 14.05 -0.45 4.41
N THR A 177 13.66 0.82 4.36
CA THR A 177 12.48 1.30 5.08
C THR A 177 11.23 0.87 4.33
N VAL A 178 10.49 -0.08 4.88
CA VAL A 178 9.28 -0.63 4.26
C VAL A 178 8.06 0.01 4.90
N ILE A 179 7.29 0.72 4.09
CA ILE A 179 6.01 1.32 4.47
C ILE A 179 4.92 0.45 3.87
N THR A 180 4.06 -0.14 4.69
CA THR A 180 2.93 -0.94 4.22
C THR A 180 1.59 -0.30 4.58
N ILE A 181 0.57 -0.62 3.77
CA ILE A 181 -0.83 -0.32 4.07
C ILE A 181 -1.55 -1.66 4.11
N ASP A 182 -1.99 -2.04 5.30
CA ASP A 182 -2.68 -3.30 5.56
C ASP A 182 -3.70 -3.13 6.68
N LEU A 183 -4.96 -3.43 6.39
CA LEU A 183 -6.06 -3.36 7.37
C LEU A 183 -5.92 -4.41 8.47
N ASN A 184 -5.16 -5.49 8.26
CA ASN A 184 -4.90 -6.50 9.27
C ASN A 184 -3.63 -6.16 10.08
N PRO A 185 -3.74 -5.61 11.31
CA PRO A 185 -2.57 -5.30 12.13
C PRO A 185 -1.79 -6.56 12.57
N LEU A 186 -2.39 -7.75 12.47
CA LEU A 186 -1.77 -9.03 12.86
C LEU A 186 -1.08 -9.75 11.69
N SER A 187 -1.11 -9.19 10.48
CA SER A 187 -0.46 -9.83 9.34
C SER A 187 1.06 -9.83 9.52
N ARG A 188 1.74 -10.82 8.92
CA ARG A 188 3.21 -10.85 8.93
C ARG A 188 3.78 -9.56 8.32
N THR A 189 3.21 -9.09 7.22
CA THR A 189 3.56 -7.81 6.59
C THR A 189 3.46 -6.63 7.56
N ALA A 190 2.34 -6.53 8.28
CA ALA A 190 2.11 -5.48 9.27
C ALA A 190 3.12 -5.53 10.43
N GLN A 191 3.42 -6.71 10.94
CA GLN A 191 4.36 -6.89 12.05
C GLN A 191 5.82 -6.64 11.65
N THR A 192 6.18 -6.94 10.40
CA THR A 192 7.58 -6.85 9.96
C THR A 192 7.95 -5.49 9.35
N SER A 193 7.00 -4.76 8.77
CA SER A 193 7.28 -3.48 8.10
C SER A 193 7.83 -2.42 9.06
N SER A 194 8.63 -1.49 8.53
CA SER A 194 9.17 -0.37 9.31
C SER A 194 8.07 0.59 9.75
N ILE A 195 7.07 0.82 8.88
CA ILE A 195 5.90 1.66 9.17
C ILE A 195 4.66 0.95 8.61
N THR A 196 3.68 0.69 9.49
CA THR A 196 2.43 0.03 9.12
C THR A 196 1.27 1.00 9.27
N ILE A 197 0.61 1.29 8.15
CA ILE A 197 -0.63 2.08 8.12
C ILE A 197 -1.81 1.11 8.14
N VAL A 198 -2.44 0.99 9.31
CA VAL A 198 -3.64 0.15 9.50
C VAL A 198 -4.88 0.92 9.06
N ASP A 199 -5.04 1.03 7.74
CA ASP A 199 -6.15 1.74 7.10
C ASP A 199 -6.42 1.17 5.70
N ASN A 200 -7.56 1.53 5.12
CA ASN A 200 -7.89 1.13 3.76
C ASN A 200 -7.05 1.93 2.77
N VAL A 201 -6.44 1.25 1.78
CA VAL A 201 -5.57 1.87 0.77
C VAL A 201 -6.24 3.05 0.06
N VAL A 202 -7.55 2.98 -0.18
CA VAL A 202 -8.31 4.06 -0.85
C VAL A 202 -8.45 5.33 0.01
N ARG A 203 -8.25 5.23 1.33
CA ARG A 203 -8.19 6.39 2.24
C ARG A 203 -6.75 6.80 2.51
N ALA A 204 -5.88 5.83 2.73
CA ALA A 204 -4.50 6.04 3.13
C ALA A 204 -3.66 6.79 2.08
N ILE A 205 -3.72 6.42 0.79
CA ILE A 205 -2.89 7.07 -0.24
C ILE A 205 -3.26 8.56 -0.41
N PRO A 206 -4.55 8.95 -0.54
CA PRO A 206 -4.93 10.36 -0.51
C PRO A 206 -4.41 11.12 0.71
N LEU A 207 -4.51 10.53 1.90
CA LEU A 207 -4.05 11.17 3.12
C LEU A 207 -2.52 11.30 3.19
N ILE A 208 -1.76 10.36 2.65
CA ILE A 208 -0.30 10.50 2.47
C ILE A 208 0.01 11.70 1.56
N ILE A 209 -0.71 11.87 0.46
CA ILE A 209 -0.53 13.01 -0.45
C ILE A 209 -0.79 14.34 0.26
N GLU A 210 -1.87 14.41 1.03
CA GLU A 210 -2.19 15.59 1.83
C GLU A 210 -1.13 15.87 2.90
N GLU A 211 -0.67 14.83 3.60
CA GLU A 211 0.31 14.96 4.68
C GLU A 211 1.69 15.35 4.15
N ILE A 212 2.14 14.78 3.02
CA ILE A 212 3.33 15.23 2.30
C ILE A 212 3.22 16.71 1.95
N SER A 213 2.04 17.18 1.55
CA SER A 213 1.83 18.59 1.21
C SER A 213 1.96 19.51 2.44
N LYS A 214 1.56 19.05 3.62
CA LYS A 214 1.71 19.78 4.89
C LYS A 214 3.16 19.79 5.40
N LEU A 215 3.86 18.67 5.25
CA LEU A 215 5.25 18.50 5.68
C LEU A 215 6.25 19.12 4.69
N ARG A 216 5.80 19.47 3.48
CA ARG A 216 6.63 20.13 2.47
C ARG A 216 7.08 21.50 2.98
N GLY A 217 8.39 21.65 3.17
CA GLY A 217 9.01 22.87 3.69
C GLY A 217 9.39 22.81 5.16
N CYS A 218 9.05 21.74 5.88
CA CYS A 218 9.66 21.43 7.18
C CYS A 218 11.17 21.24 7.03
N ARG A 219 11.91 21.51 8.10
CA ARG A 219 13.36 21.29 8.11
C ARG A 219 13.67 19.80 8.15
N ILE A 220 14.82 19.40 7.61
CA ILE A 220 15.23 17.99 7.55
C ILE A 220 15.24 17.36 8.96
N ASP A 221 15.76 18.08 9.97
CA ASP A 221 15.80 17.61 11.36
C ASP A 221 14.39 17.41 11.97
N GLU A 222 13.40 18.18 11.54
CA GLU A 222 12.00 17.99 11.95
C GLU A 222 11.39 16.72 11.33
N LEU A 223 11.68 16.45 10.05
CA LEU A 223 11.25 15.23 9.38
C LEU A 223 11.93 13.99 9.98
N GLU A 224 13.23 14.09 10.26
CA GLU A 224 14.00 13.03 10.91
C GLU A 224 13.46 12.73 12.31
N ALA A 225 13.12 13.77 13.09
CA ALA A 225 12.49 13.60 14.39
C ALA A 225 11.15 12.85 14.31
N ILE A 226 10.31 13.18 13.33
CA ILE A 226 9.03 12.48 13.10
C ILE A 226 9.26 10.98 12.85
N VAL A 227 10.25 10.62 12.03
CA VAL A 227 10.55 9.22 11.71
C VAL A 227 11.17 8.51 12.91
N HIS A 228 12.11 9.15 13.60
CA HIS A 228 12.82 8.56 14.75
C HIS A 228 11.91 8.35 15.97
N GLU A 229 10.96 9.26 16.22
CA GLU A 229 10.01 9.14 17.33
C GLU A 229 8.88 8.13 17.07
N PHE A 230 8.69 7.71 15.81
CA PHE A 230 7.64 6.77 15.45
C PHE A 230 8.00 5.34 15.86
N ASP A 231 7.23 4.79 16.80
CA ASP A 231 7.30 3.40 17.21
C ASP A 231 6.19 2.58 16.53
N ASN A 232 6.58 1.78 15.53
CA ASN A 232 5.63 0.97 14.76
C ASN A 232 4.91 -0.07 15.63
N GLN A 233 5.60 -0.73 16.56
CA GLN A 233 5.01 -1.75 17.41
C GLN A 233 3.94 -1.14 18.31
N ARG A 234 4.27 -0.01 18.95
CA ARG A 234 3.32 0.71 19.79
C ARG A 234 2.10 1.20 18.99
N ASN A 235 2.31 1.59 17.74
CA ASN A 235 1.22 2.04 16.87
C ASN A 235 0.31 0.88 16.41
N ILE A 236 0.89 -0.30 16.14
CA ILE A 236 0.14 -1.54 15.89
C ILE A 236 -0.66 -1.93 17.13
N ASP A 237 -0.06 -1.90 18.32
CA ASP A 237 -0.75 -2.20 19.58
C ASP A 237 -1.94 -1.25 19.81
N SER A 238 -1.78 0.03 19.44
CA SER A 238 -2.87 1.00 19.49
C SER A 238 -4.01 0.66 18.52
N SER A 239 -3.69 0.12 17.33
CA SER A 239 -4.69 -0.39 16.38
C SER A 239 -5.40 -1.64 16.92
N LEU A 240 -4.67 -2.54 17.59
CA LEU A 240 -5.24 -3.73 18.22
C LEU A 240 -6.17 -3.37 19.39
N GLN A 241 -5.84 -2.32 20.16
CA GLN A 241 -6.73 -1.81 21.21
C GLN A 241 -8.06 -1.31 20.64
N LEU A 242 -8.07 -0.67 19.46
CA LEU A 242 -9.32 -0.29 18.80
C LEU A 242 -10.17 -1.51 18.44
N ILE A 243 -9.54 -2.58 17.93
CA ILE A 243 -10.22 -3.84 17.63
C ILE A 243 -10.79 -4.46 18.91
N ALA A 244 -10.01 -4.52 19.99
CA ALA A 244 -10.48 -5.05 21.28
C ALA A 244 -11.68 -4.27 21.81
N GLN A 245 -11.61 -2.93 21.77
CA GLN A 245 -12.71 -2.06 22.21
C GLN A 245 -13.97 -2.22 21.36
N TYR A 246 -13.85 -2.45 20.06
CA TYR A 246 -14.98 -2.75 19.18
C TYR A 246 -15.67 -4.04 19.62
N LEU A 247 -14.90 -5.11 19.82
CA LEU A 247 -15.42 -6.42 20.23
C LEU A 247 -16.06 -6.40 21.63
N GLU A 248 -15.53 -5.62 22.56
CA GLU A 248 -16.11 -5.44 23.90
C GLU A 248 -17.44 -4.68 23.90
N LYS A 249 -17.62 -3.74 22.95
CA LYS A 249 -18.84 -2.93 22.83
C LYS A 249 -19.97 -3.68 22.12
N ASP A 250 -19.66 -4.36 21.02
CA ASP A 250 -20.65 -5.06 20.19
C ASP A 250 -20.89 -6.52 20.64
N GLY A 251 -20.06 -7.03 21.56
CA GLY A 251 -20.24 -8.33 22.22
C GLY A 251 -21.27 -8.32 23.36
N LYS A 252 -22.05 -7.25 23.52
CA LYS A 252 -23.17 -7.14 24.48
C LYS A 252 -24.52 -7.11 23.79
#